data_AF-D8R3Y1-F1
#
_entry.id   AF-D8R3Y1-F1
#
_cell.length_a   1.000
_cell.length_b   1.000
_cell.length_c   1.000
_cell.angle_alpha   90.00
_cell.angle_beta   90.00
_cell.angle_gamma   90.00
#
_symmetry.space_group_name_H-M   'P 1'
#
loop_
_entity.id
_entity.type
_entity.pdbx_description
1 polymer ?
#
loop_
_entity_poly.entity_id
_entity_poly.type
_entity_poly.pdbx_seq_one_letter_code
_entity_poly.pdbx_strand_id
1 'polypeptide(L)'
;MGVGGGFWELIKPLRHSSEDLSTLQDKRLAIDLSHWIVQQEAVLKDRARKPHLRLLFFRVVTLKFSLQVGALPVFVVDGDAPLLKLPARIERFSRFSGIPAAQLNGGDNHRNRAFLENVEECVELLGLLNVPVLRATSEAEALCAELERNGVVDACVTPDSDAFLHGARCVIQTLQADIKKPLVESYLASDIRLALQLEREHLIALALLVGCDYNLRGIPGVGYSNAMRLVQHFSKDEILDNLRKWGRREYPSPEVIGKLSDSANGFDSKEGDDAALHLGRRKDSHCSMCGHPGNKKLHTKLGCEDCGSLNTAGCSQKAKNFKCGCGSCAQDRRRKKHEKDVTWWSNLRAKISAIEDFPNEEIIEIFLNTGATSYLREGQSLDLRWEAPQMEPLELFLGSHLHWDVSYIRKKALPLLSHYCLKSIAEGPSMALLNGRYTPTSILKLKTNVGKPLYVVKWNAVDSFGGPGGETNEDSITTDEQISLIKRACPALVSKFEDQQVNCFLLSYTIFSFFLSFFFVFLCCFRSSRDRLDGKRKNPIQIKGVSCPSSK
;
A
#
# COMPACT_ATOMS: atom_id res chain seq x y z
N MET A 1 -9.17 -6.36 -11.11
CA MET A 1 -9.08 -7.75 -10.61
C MET A 1 -9.65 -7.73 -9.21
N GLY A 2 -10.48 -8.72 -8.90
CA GLY A 2 -11.28 -8.82 -7.69
C GLY A 2 -12.63 -8.11 -7.75
N VAL A 3 -13.04 -7.50 -6.64
CA VAL A 3 -14.34 -6.81 -6.49
C VAL A 3 -14.57 -5.79 -7.60
N GLY A 4 -15.67 -5.98 -8.32
CA GLY A 4 -16.11 -5.12 -9.41
C GLY A 4 -16.61 -3.75 -8.95
N GLY A 5 -17.10 -2.96 -9.90
CA GLY A 5 -17.81 -1.71 -9.61
C GLY A 5 -16.94 -0.56 -9.07
N GLY A 6 -15.60 -0.64 -9.20
CA GLY A 6 -14.70 0.45 -8.81
C GLY A 6 -14.27 0.44 -7.35
N PHE A 7 -14.24 -0.73 -6.70
CA PHE A 7 -13.85 -0.88 -5.29
C PHE A 7 -12.55 -0.15 -4.92
N TRP A 8 -11.49 -0.28 -5.72
CA TRP A 8 -10.23 0.42 -5.49
C TRP A 8 -10.36 1.95 -5.51
N GLU A 9 -11.24 2.52 -6.33
CA GLU A 9 -11.47 3.97 -6.33
C GLU A 9 -12.22 4.44 -5.07
N LEU A 10 -13.05 3.58 -4.47
CA LEU A 10 -13.69 3.90 -3.20
C LEU A 10 -12.68 3.96 -2.06
N ILE A 11 -11.82 2.95 -1.94
CA ILE A 11 -10.89 2.85 -0.81
C ILE A 11 -9.62 3.67 -1.02
N LYS A 12 -9.42 4.26 -2.21
CA LYS A 12 -8.29 5.14 -2.55
C LYS A 12 -7.99 6.25 -1.53
N PRO A 13 -8.97 6.94 -0.91
CA PRO A 13 -8.69 7.91 0.16
C PRO A 13 -8.13 7.30 1.44
N LEU A 14 -8.25 5.99 1.63
CA LEU A 14 -7.75 5.22 2.77
C LEU A 14 -6.34 4.66 2.54
N ARG A 15 -5.72 4.99 1.41
CA ARG A 15 -4.40 4.51 1.02
C ARG A 15 -3.31 5.10 1.92
N HIS A 16 -2.48 4.24 2.47
CA HIS A 16 -1.20 4.62 3.04
C HIS A 16 -0.13 4.56 1.95
N SER A 17 0.58 5.66 1.71
CA SER A 17 1.64 5.74 0.71
C SER A 17 2.96 6.10 1.39
N SER A 18 4.01 5.34 1.07
CA SER A 18 5.38 5.59 1.53
C SER A 18 6.34 5.55 0.35
N GLU A 19 7.17 6.58 0.24
CA GLU A 19 8.35 6.61 -0.64
C GLU A 19 9.62 6.13 0.12
N ASP A 20 9.44 5.43 1.24
CA ASP A 20 10.52 4.86 2.02
C ASP A 20 10.29 3.35 2.23
N LEU A 21 11.17 2.55 1.61
CA LEU A 21 11.16 1.09 1.74
C LEU A 21 11.60 0.63 3.14
N SER A 22 12.22 1.48 3.96
CA SER A 22 12.61 1.14 5.33
C SER A 22 11.41 0.81 6.22
N THR A 23 10.21 1.24 5.83
CA THR A 23 8.92 0.87 6.46
C THR A 23 8.63 -0.63 6.40
N LEU A 24 9.26 -1.36 5.47
CA LEU A 24 9.12 -2.81 5.31
C LEU A 24 10.18 -3.61 6.07
N GLN A 25 11.03 -2.94 6.86
CA GLN A 25 12.10 -3.62 7.57
C GLN A 25 11.56 -4.66 8.56
N ASP A 26 12.17 -5.85 8.49
CA ASP A 26 11.84 -7.04 9.28
C ASP A 26 10.39 -7.53 9.10
N LYS A 27 9.65 -6.97 8.13
CA LYS A 27 8.30 -7.42 7.78
C LYS A 27 8.37 -8.62 6.87
N ARG A 28 7.65 -9.68 7.22
CA ARG A 28 7.40 -10.85 6.38
C ARG A 28 6.29 -10.52 5.40
N LEU A 29 6.55 -10.68 4.11
CA LEU A 29 5.63 -10.28 3.05
C LEU A 29 5.25 -11.51 2.23
N ALA A 30 3.97 -11.91 2.22
CA ALA A 30 3.48 -12.90 1.27
C ALA A 30 3.26 -12.22 -0.08
N ILE A 31 3.99 -12.65 -1.12
CA ILE A 31 3.99 -12.03 -2.45
C ILE A 31 3.34 -12.98 -3.44
N ASP A 32 2.25 -12.52 -4.07
CA ASP A 32 1.67 -13.17 -5.24
C ASP A 32 2.67 -13.13 -6.41
N LEU A 33 3.22 -14.30 -6.74
CA LEU A 33 4.23 -14.43 -7.80
C LEU A 33 3.63 -14.23 -9.19
N SER A 34 2.41 -14.70 -9.43
CA SER A 34 1.80 -14.68 -10.76
C SER A 34 1.57 -13.24 -11.20
N HIS A 35 1.14 -12.37 -10.28
CA HIS A 35 1.02 -10.94 -10.54
C HIS A 35 2.35 -10.31 -10.98
N TRP A 36 3.45 -10.64 -10.29
CA TRP A 36 4.77 -10.09 -10.62
C TRP A 36 5.26 -10.53 -11.99
N ILE A 37 5.06 -11.79 -12.38
CA ILE A 37 5.45 -12.28 -13.70
C ILE A 37 4.69 -11.52 -14.79
N VAL A 38 3.36 -11.39 -14.66
CA VAL A 38 2.52 -10.68 -15.65
C VAL A 38 2.91 -9.22 -15.78
N GLN A 39 3.16 -8.53 -14.66
CA GLN A 39 3.58 -7.13 -14.66
C GLN A 39 4.92 -6.94 -15.40
N GLN A 40 5.85 -7.88 -15.24
CA GLN A 40 7.19 -7.82 -15.80
C GLN A 40 7.21 -8.05 -17.32
N GLU A 41 6.42 -9.00 -17.80
CA GLU A 41 6.23 -9.24 -19.24
C GLU A 41 5.66 -8.02 -19.95
N ALA A 42 4.70 -7.32 -19.33
CA ALA A 42 4.08 -6.14 -19.93
C ALA A 42 5.06 -4.95 -20.09
N VAL A 43 6.02 -4.79 -19.17
CA VAL A 43 6.93 -3.63 -19.14
C VAL A 43 8.17 -3.81 -20.00
N LEU A 44 8.72 -5.03 -20.06
CA LEU A 44 9.99 -5.31 -20.75
C LEU A 44 9.84 -6.18 -22.00
N LYS A 45 8.62 -6.35 -22.50
CA LYS A 45 8.37 -7.08 -23.75
C LYS A 45 9.32 -6.60 -24.85
N ASP A 46 10.03 -7.54 -25.45
CA ASP A 46 11.01 -7.33 -26.52
C ASP A 46 12.27 -6.51 -26.18
N ARG A 47 12.45 -6.09 -24.91
CA ARG A 47 13.60 -5.29 -24.45
C ARG A 47 14.62 -6.10 -23.66
N ALA A 48 14.23 -7.25 -23.13
CA ALA A 48 15.09 -8.12 -22.35
C ALA A 48 14.73 -9.59 -22.56
N ARG A 49 15.76 -10.46 -22.60
CA ARG A 49 15.58 -11.91 -22.57
C ARG A 49 15.04 -12.32 -21.20
N LYS A 50 13.99 -13.15 -21.17
CA LYS A 50 13.34 -13.67 -19.96
C LYS A 50 13.17 -12.58 -18.88
N PRO A 51 12.36 -11.55 -19.14
CA PRO A 51 12.23 -10.40 -18.27
C PRO A 51 11.73 -10.77 -16.87
N HIS A 52 10.96 -11.86 -16.75
CA HIS A 52 10.48 -12.41 -15.49
C HIS A 52 11.63 -12.76 -14.54
N LEU A 53 12.61 -13.54 -15.01
CA LEU A 53 13.79 -13.90 -14.22
C LEU A 53 14.65 -12.69 -13.86
N ARG A 54 14.92 -11.82 -14.85
CA ARG A 54 15.76 -10.63 -14.65
C ARG A 54 15.18 -9.73 -13.57
N LEU A 55 13.89 -9.41 -13.66
CA LEU A 55 13.26 -8.49 -12.72
C LEU A 55 13.02 -9.15 -11.36
N LEU A 56 12.66 -10.43 -11.31
CA LEU A 56 12.54 -11.17 -10.05
C LEU A 56 13.86 -11.17 -9.28
N PHE A 57 14.98 -11.48 -9.94
CA PHE A 57 16.31 -11.44 -9.32
C PHE A 57 16.60 -10.08 -8.66
N PHE A 58 16.43 -8.97 -9.39
CA PHE A 58 16.69 -7.64 -8.85
C PHE A 58 15.69 -7.24 -7.74
N ARG A 59 14.42 -7.63 -7.84
CA ARG A 59 13.42 -7.38 -6.80
C ARG A 59 13.74 -8.13 -5.51
N VAL A 60 14.15 -9.40 -5.60
CA VAL A 60 14.56 -10.20 -4.44
C VAL A 60 15.81 -9.60 -3.79
N VAL A 61 16.84 -9.29 -4.60
CA VAL A 61 18.05 -8.62 -4.09
C VAL A 61 17.70 -7.29 -3.42
N THR A 62 16.77 -6.51 -3.97
CA THR A 62 16.38 -5.22 -3.39
C THR A 62 15.53 -5.36 -2.12
N LEU A 63 14.48 -6.19 -2.13
CA LEU A 63 13.58 -6.34 -0.98
C LEU A 63 14.25 -7.00 0.22
N LYS A 64 14.90 -8.14 -0.02
CA LYS A 64 15.44 -8.97 1.04
C LYS A 64 16.81 -8.47 1.52
N PHE A 65 17.61 -7.93 0.61
CA PHE A 65 19.04 -7.76 0.84
C PHE A 65 19.61 -6.40 0.51
N SER A 66 18.80 -5.47 -0.02
CA SER A 66 19.15 -4.07 0.16
C SER A 66 18.99 -3.80 1.64
N LEU A 67 20.11 -3.55 2.28
CA LEU A 67 20.23 -3.27 3.71
C LEU A 67 19.46 -2.01 4.15
N GLN A 68 18.90 -1.27 3.19
CA GLN A 68 17.94 -0.17 3.36
C GLN A 68 16.50 -0.65 3.60
N VAL A 69 16.14 -1.86 3.17
CA VAL A 69 14.78 -2.42 3.22
C VAL A 69 14.71 -3.50 4.30
N GLY A 70 15.36 -4.65 4.09
CA GLY A 70 15.34 -5.77 5.05
C GLY A 70 13.97 -6.45 5.20
N ALA A 71 13.15 -6.49 4.15
CA ALA A 71 11.90 -7.23 4.14
C ALA A 71 12.14 -8.73 3.98
N LEU A 72 11.23 -9.58 4.45
CA LEU A 72 11.34 -11.04 4.40
C LEU A 72 10.27 -11.60 3.45
N PRO A 73 10.53 -11.66 2.12
CA PRO A 73 9.54 -12.11 1.15
C PRO A 73 9.32 -13.63 1.25
N VAL A 74 8.06 -14.03 1.17
CA VAL A 74 7.57 -15.40 0.97
C VAL A 74 6.78 -15.37 -0.33
N PHE A 75 7.22 -16.10 -1.35
CA PHE A 75 6.48 -16.12 -2.62
C PHE A 75 5.37 -17.16 -2.57
N VAL A 76 4.21 -16.81 -3.10
CA VAL A 76 3.07 -17.70 -3.23
C VAL A 76 2.76 -17.90 -4.70
N VAL A 77 2.71 -19.16 -5.11
CA VAL A 77 2.38 -19.58 -6.47
C VAL A 77 0.93 -20.04 -6.51
N ASP A 78 0.20 -19.65 -7.55
CA ASP A 78 -1.14 -20.17 -7.81
C ASP A 78 -1.12 -21.70 -7.98
N GLY A 79 -2.16 -22.34 -7.47
CA GLY A 79 -2.53 -23.71 -7.78
C GLY A 79 -3.54 -23.76 -8.92
N ASP A 80 -4.43 -24.76 -8.85
CA ASP A 80 -5.46 -24.94 -9.87
C ASP A 80 -6.59 -23.93 -9.64
N ALA A 81 -6.91 -23.16 -10.69
CA ALA A 81 -7.98 -22.19 -10.62
C ALA A 81 -9.34 -22.88 -10.40
N PRO A 82 -10.22 -22.34 -9.54
CA PRO A 82 -11.52 -22.94 -9.30
C PRO A 82 -12.32 -23.03 -10.60
N LEU A 83 -13.05 -24.12 -10.81
CA LEU A 83 -13.90 -24.31 -11.99
C LEU A 83 -14.89 -23.16 -12.17
N LEU A 84 -15.37 -22.60 -11.06
CA LEU A 84 -16.29 -21.48 -11.01
C LEU A 84 -15.72 -20.19 -11.64
N LYS A 85 -14.38 -20.02 -11.68
CA LYS A 85 -13.71 -18.86 -12.27
C LYS A 85 -13.53 -18.99 -13.80
N LEU A 86 -13.73 -20.18 -14.38
CA LEU A 86 -13.51 -20.43 -15.80
C LEU A 86 -14.41 -19.58 -16.72
N PRO A 87 -15.74 -19.48 -16.52
CA PRO A 87 -16.58 -18.67 -17.39
C PRO A 87 -16.18 -17.20 -17.40
N ALA A 88 -15.84 -16.66 -16.23
CA ALA A 88 -15.35 -15.29 -16.07
C ALA A 88 -14.02 -15.07 -16.80
N ARG A 89 -13.07 -16.01 -16.71
CA ARG A 89 -11.79 -15.96 -17.47
C ARG A 89 -12.02 -15.99 -18.98
N ILE A 90 -12.90 -16.86 -19.46
CA ILE A 90 -13.25 -16.96 -20.89
C ILE A 90 -13.89 -15.65 -21.37
N GLU A 91 -14.83 -15.08 -20.61
CA GLU A 91 -15.48 -13.81 -20.97
C GLU A 91 -14.47 -12.65 -21.00
N ARG A 92 -13.54 -12.57 -20.03
CA ARG A 92 -12.46 -11.57 -20.04
C ARG A 92 -11.54 -11.73 -21.25
N PHE A 93 -11.12 -12.96 -21.54
CA PHE A 93 -10.26 -13.22 -22.69
C PHE A 93 -10.98 -12.88 -24.00
N SER A 94 -12.26 -13.23 -24.12
CA SER A 94 -13.09 -12.89 -25.28
C SER A 94 -13.16 -11.37 -25.50
N ARG A 95 -13.42 -10.60 -24.44
CA ARG A 95 -13.45 -9.13 -24.49
C ARG A 95 -12.11 -8.52 -24.88
N PHE A 96 -11.00 -9.10 -24.42
CA PHE A 96 -9.66 -8.59 -24.69
C PHE A 96 -9.14 -8.97 -26.10
N SER A 97 -9.40 -10.21 -26.53
CA SER A 97 -8.94 -10.75 -27.82
C SER A 97 -9.85 -10.42 -28.99
N GLY A 98 -11.11 -10.04 -28.72
CA GLY A 98 -12.16 -9.88 -29.74
C GLY A 98 -12.68 -11.21 -30.29
N ILE A 99 -12.19 -12.36 -29.81
CA ILE A 99 -12.65 -13.69 -30.23
C ILE A 99 -13.92 -14.03 -29.44
N PRO A 100 -15.03 -14.45 -30.09
CA PRO A 100 -16.24 -14.84 -29.39
C PRO A 100 -16.00 -15.99 -28.40
N ALA A 101 -16.56 -15.89 -27.19
CA ALA A 101 -16.40 -16.89 -26.13
C ALA A 101 -16.73 -18.33 -26.58
N ALA A 102 -17.70 -18.49 -27.48
CA ALA A 102 -18.10 -19.78 -28.05
C ALA A 102 -17.01 -20.48 -28.89
N GLN A 103 -15.97 -19.75 -29.32
CA GLN A 103 -14.83 -20.29 -30.08
C GLN A 103 -13.63 -20.64 -29.18
N LEU A 104 -13.71 -20.31 -27.88
CA LEU A 104 -12.65 -20.52 -26.90
C LEU A 104 -12.90 -21.83 -26.13
N ASN A 105 -12.82 -22.97 -26.84
CA ASN A 105 -12.89 -24.28 -26.21
C ASN A 105 -11.57 -24.58 -25.48
N GLY A 106 -11.47 -24.14 -24.22
CA GLY A 106 -10.25 -24.20 -23.44
C GLY A 106 -9.27 -23.12 -23.90
N GLY A 107 -8.94 -22.19 -23.01
CA GLY A 107 -8.06 -21.06 -23.32
C GLY A 107 -6.76 -21.49 -24.01
N ASP A 108 -6.22 -20.61 -24.86
CA ASP A 108 -5.01 -20.82 -25.68
C ASP A 108 -3.92 -21.61 -24.92
N ASN A 109 -3.91 -22.94 -25.09
CA ASN A 109 -3.12 -23.89 -24.29
C ASN A 109 -1.62 -23.57 -24.32
N HIS A 110 -1.16 -22.93 -25.40
CA HIS A 110 0.22 -22.51 -25.56
C HIS A 110 0.59 -21.35 -24.62
N ARG A 111 -0.29 -20.35 -24.45
CA ARG A 111 -0.02 -19.19 -23.55
C ARG A 111 -0.02 -19.62 -22.09
N ASN A 112 -0.95 -20.50 -21.71
CA ASN A 112 -0.97 -21.07 -20.37
C ASN A 112 0.28 -21.91 -20.10
N ARG A 113 0.75 -22.70 -21.07
CA ARG A 113 1.99 -23.47 -20.92
C ARG A 113 3.23 -22.58 -20.76
N ALA A 114 3.41 -21.60 -21.64
CA ALA A 114 4.54 -20.68 -21.56
C ALA A 114 4.56 -19.89 -20.24
N PHE A 115 3.38 -19.48 -19.75
CA PHE A 115 3.25 -18.85 -18.44
C PHE A 115 3.65 -19.78 -17.29
N LEU A 116 3.19 -21.03 -17.32
CA LEU A 116 3.56 -22.05 -16.32
C LEU A 116 5.07 -22.35 -16.36
N GLU A 117 5.69 -22.40 -17.54
CA GLU A 117 7.15 -22.52 -17.68
C GLU A 117 7.87 -21.32 -17.03
N ASN A 118 7.40 -20.09 -17.28
CA ASN A 118 7.95 -18.89 -16.64
C ASN A 118 7.79 -18.91 -15.11
N VAL A 119 6.68 -19.47 -14.60
CA VAL A 119 6.46 -19.67 -13.16
C VAL A 119 7.49 -20.64 -12.59
N GLU A 120 7.68 -21.81 -13.20
CA GLU A 120 8.63 -22.81 -12.70
C GLU A 120 10.08 -22.31 -12.74
N GLU A 121 10.48 -21.57 -13.78
CA GLU A 121 11.78 -20.91 -13.84
C GLU A 121 11.96 -19.90 -12.69
N CYS A 122 10.92 -19.14 -12.36
CA CYS A 122 10.94 -18.23 -11.22
C CYS A 122 11.06 -18.99 -9.88
N VAL A 123 10.36 -20.12 -9.74
CA VAL A 123 10.43 -20.96 -8.54
C VAL A 123 11.85 -21.53 -8.37
N GLU A 124 12.47 -22.02 -9.44
CA GLU A 124 13.86 -22.48 -9.43
C GLU A 124 14.81 -21.36 -9.00
N LEU A 125 14.71 -20.18 -9.61
CA LEU A 125 15.51 -19.02 -9.23
C LEU A 125 15.37 -18.66 -7.74
N LEU A 126 14.14 -18.68 -7.22
CA LEU A 126 13.88 -18.40 -5.80
C LEU A 126 14.49 -19.46 -4.88
N GLY A 127 14.43 -20.73 -5.28
CA GLY A 127 15.12 -21.83 -4.60
C GLY A 127 16.64 -21.65 -4.57
N LEU A 128 17.24 -21.25 -5.70
CA LEU A 128 18.68 -20.95 -5.77
C LEU A 128 19.07 -19.74 -4.92
N LEU A 129 18.17 -18.78 -4.75
CA LEU A 129 18.34 -17.63 -3.84
C LEU A 129 18.01 -17.95 -2.38
N ASN A 130 17.59 -19.18 -2.07
CA ASN A 130 17.11 -19.64 -0.77
C ASN A 130 16.09 -18.66 -0.15
N VAL A 131 15.04 -18.40 -0.93
CA VAL A 131 13.84 -17.64 -0.53
C VAL A 131 12.64 -18.60 -0.47
N PRO A 132 11.83 -18.57 0.59
CA PRO A 132 10.66 -19.43 0.71
C PRO A 132 9.67 -19.24 -0.45
N VAL A 133 9.20 -20.37 -0.97
CA VAL A 133 8.13 -20.44 -1.97
C VAL A 133 7.08 -21.44 -1.50
N LEU A 134 5.83 -21.00 -1.44
CA LEU A 134 4.67 -21.82 -1.11
C LEU A 134 3.77 -21.94 -2.35
N ARG A 135 3.05 -23.05 -2.47
CA ARG A 135 2.06 -23.24 -3.53
C ARG A 135 0.68 -23.30 -2.92
N ALA A 136 -0.21 -22.48 -3.47
CA ALA A 136 -1.62 -22.53 -3.11
C ALA A 136 -2.26 -23.82 -3.66
N THR A 137 -3.31 -24.31 -2.99
CA THR A 137 -4.21 -25.32 -3.55
C THR A 137 -4.98 -24.72 -4.73
N SER A 138 -5.35 -23.45 -4.62
CA SER A 138 -6.05 -22.70 -5.65
C SER A 138 -5.46 -21.31 -5.85
N GLU A 139 -6.00 -20.25 -5.26
CA GLU A 139 -5.55 -18.88 -5.54
C GLU A 139 -4.46 -18.40 -4.57
N ALA A 140 -3.46 -17.70 -5.10
CA ALA A 140 -2.34 -17.17 -4.31
C ALA A 140 -2.80 -16.13 -3.28
N GLU A 141 -3.75 -15.27 -3.61
CA GLU A 141 -4.34 -14.27 -2.71
C GLU A 141 -5.01 -14.90 -1.49
N ALA A 142 -5.63 -16.08 -1.67
CA ALA A 142 -6.26 -16.83 -0.59
C ALA A 142 -5.24 -17.33 0.43
N LEU A 143 -4.16 -17.97 -0.06
CA LEU A 143 -3.06 -18.43 0.81
C LEU A 143 -2.30 -17.24 1.42
N CYS A 144 -2.05 -16.16 0.66
CA CYS A 144 -1.45 -14.94 1.20
C CYS A 144 -2.26 -14.39 2.39
N ALA A 145 -3.58 -14.29 2.24
CA ALA A 145 -4.48 -13.81 3.28
C ALA A 145 -4.50 -14.75 4.50
N GLU A 146 -4.48 -16.07 4.28
CA GLU A 146 -4.43 -17.08 5.35
C GLU A 146 -3.15 -16.95 6.18
N LEU A 147 -1.99 -16.84 5.52
CA LEU A 147 -0.70 -16.66 6.18
C LEU A 147 -0.65 -15.38 7.02
N GLU A 148 -1.24 -14.28 6.54
CA GLU A 148 -1.29 -13.01 7.26
C GLU A 148 -2.20 -13.10 8.49
N ARG A 149 -3.41 -13.66 8.35
CA ARG A 149 -4.33 -13.86 9.48
C ARG A 149 -3.72 -14.71 10.58
N ASN A 150 -2.99 -15.76 10.19
CA ASN A 150 -2.33 -16.68 11.12
C ASN A 150 -1.04 -16.10 11.71
N GLY A 151 -0.63 -14.89 11.33
CA GLY A 151 0.58 -14.23 11.85
C GLY A 151 1.89 -14.83 11.33
N VAL A 152 1.83 -15.66 10.28
CA VAL A 152 2.99 -16.24 9.59
C VAL A 152 3.69 -15.16 8.75
N VAL A 153 2.92 -14.23 8.19
CA VAL A 153 3.43 -13.02 7.53
C VAL A 153 2.75 -11.76 8.08
N ASP A 154 3.30 -10.59 7.78
CA ASP A 154 2.82 -9.28 8.26
C ASP A 154 1.93 -8.55 7.25
N ALA A 155 2.03 -8.87 5.95
CA ALA A 155 1.21 -8.27 4.89
C ALA A 155 1.13 -9.15 3.63
N CYS A 156 0.06 -8.98 2.87
CA CYS A 156 -0.12 -9.57 1.54
C CYS A 156 0.25 -8.55 0.46
N VAL A 157 1.14 -8.91 -0.47
CA VAL A 157 1.51 -8.08 -1.62
C VAL A 157 0.77 -8.60 -2.84
N THR A 158 -0.34 -7.95 -3.17
CA THR A 158 -1.15 -8.26 -4.35
C THR A 158 -2.02 -7.04 -4.71
N PRO A 159 -2.22 -6.74 -6.01
CA PRO A 159 -3.18 -5.73 -6.44
C PRO A 159 -4.61 -6.29 -6.52
N ASP A 160 -4.81 -7.59 -6.26
CA ASP A 160 -6.13 -8.19 -6.26
C ASP A 160 -6.87 -7.87 -4.96
N SER A 161 -8.05 -7.28 -5.07
CA SER A 161 -8.88 -6.93 -3.92
C SER A 161 -9.54 -8.16 -3.28
N ASP A 162 -9.54 -9.31 -3.94
CA ASP A 162 -10.04 -10.57 -3.39
C ASP A 162 -9.26 -11.01 -2.14
N ALA A 163 -8.03 -10.52 -1.94
CA ALA A 163 -7.30 -10.68 -0.69
C ALA A 163 -8.11 -10.23 0.54
N PHE A 164 -8.88 -9.13 0.45
CA PHE A 164 -9.74 -8.68 1.53
C PHE A 164 -10.95 -9.61 1.75
N LEU A 165 -11.50 -10.19 0.68
CA LEU A 165 -12.62 -11.14 0.77
C LEU A 165 -12.15 -12.45 1.39
N HIS A 166 -10.94 -12.88 1.06
CA HIS A 166 -10.27 -13.98 1.75
C HIS A 166 -9.87 -13.62 3.18
N GLY A 167 -9.95 -12.35 3.62
CA GLY A 167 -9.77 -11.95 5.02
C GLY A 167 -8.40 -11.36 5.37
N ALA A 168 -7.60 -10.90 4.40
CA ALA A 168 -6.36 -10.18 4.67
C ALA A 168 -6.65 -8.86 5.43
N ARG A 169 -5.84 -8.57 6.45
CA ARG A 169 -5.94 -7.33 7.24
C ARG A 169 -5.06 -6.21 6.69
N CYS A 170 -3.94 -6.55 6.06
CA CYS A 170 -2.98 -5.60 5.49
C CYS A 170 -2.63 -6.03 4.05
N VAL A 171 -3.03 -5.21 3.07
CA VAL A 171 -2.77 -5.47 1.64
C VAL A 171 -1.88 -4.36 1.09
N ILE A 172 -0.71 -4.72 0.59
CA ILE A 172 0.18 -3.85 -0.19
C ILE A 172 -0.21 -4.02 -1.66
N GLN A 173 -0.97 -3.05 -2.16
CA GLN A 173 -1.48 -3.04 -3.54
C GLN A 173 -0.34 -2.78 -4.54
N THR A 174 0.55 -1.85 -4.20
CA THR A 174 1.66 -1.43 -5.06
C THR A 174 2.97 -1.55 -4.29
N LEU A 175 3.89 -2.36 -4.81
CA LEU A 175 5.26 -2.48 -4.29
C LEU A 175 6.27 -2.24 -5.42
N GLN A 176 6.78 -1.01 -5.50
CA GLN A 176 7.88 -0.66 -6.41
C GLN A 176 9.21 -0.80 -5.66
N ALA A 177 9.83 -1.97 -5.78
CA ALA A 177 11.14 -2.27 -5.23
C ALA A 177 12.29 -1.70 -6.09
N ASP A 178 12.22 -0.41 -6.44
CA ASP A 178 13.31 0.35 -7.08
C ASP A 178 13.82 1.42 -6.11
N ILE A 179 15.08 1.35 -5.73
CA ILE A 179 15.73 2.30 -4.80
C ILE A 179 15.67 3.74 -5.33
N LYS A 180 15.60 3.95 -6.65
CA LYS A 180 15.52 5.29 -7.25
C LYS A 180 14.15 5.92 -7.15
N LYS A 181 13.10 5.10 -7.14
CA LYS A 181 11.68 5.51 -7.10
C LYS A 181 10.90 4.50 -6.26
N PRO A 182 11.20 4.40 -4.95
CA PRO A 182 10.49 3.50 -4.07
C PRO A 182 9.05 3.94 -3.91
N LEU A 183 8.12 2.98 -3.93
CA LEU A 183 6.72 3.24 -3.63
C LEU A 183 6.11 2.01 -2.97
N VAL A 184 5.51 2.22 -1.81
CA VAL A 184 4.70 1.24 -1.08
C VAL A 184 3.33 1.85 -0.88
N GLU A 185 2.30 1.27 -1.50
CA GLU A 185 0.91 1.65 -1.28
C GLU A 185 0.18 0.50 -0.60
N SER A 186 -0.32 0.74 0.61
CA SER A 186 -1.02 -0.25 1.41
C SER A 186 -2.39 0.23 1.89
N TYR A 187 -3.24 -0.75 2.19
CA TYR A 187 -4.59 -0.56 2.70
C TYR A 187 -4.82 -1.51 3.88
N LEU A 188 -5.43 -0.98 4.92
CA LEU A 188 -5.76 -1.73 6.13
C LEU A 188 -7.26 -2.01 6.18
N ALA A 189 -7.63 -3.25 6.48
CA ALA A 189 -9.02 -3.64 6.67
C ALA A 189 -9.68 -2.85 7.83
N SER A 190 -8.89 -2.44 8.82
CA SER A 190 -9.35 -1.57 9.91
C SER A 190 -9.86 -0.22 9.41
N ASP A 191 -9.19 0.36 8.41
CA ASP A 191 -9.52 1.68 7.90
C ASP A 191 -10.76 1.60 7.02
N ILE A 192 -10.89 0.52 6.24
CA ILE A 192 -12.11 0.19 5.49
C ILE A 192 -13.30 0.07 6.46
N ARG A 193 -13.13 -0.67 7.56
CA ARG A 193 -14.17 -0.81 8.59
C ARG A 193 -14.53 0.53 9.24
N LEU A 194 -13.54 1.34 9.62
CA LEU A 194 -13.80 2.61 10.32
C LEU A 194 -14.41 3.67 9.41
N ALA A 195 -13.94 3.79 8.17
CA ALA A 195 -14.39 4.84 7.25
C ALA A 195 -15.67 4.48 6.49
N LEU A 196 -15.88 3.20 6.16
CA LEU A 196 -16.96 2.75 5.29
C LEU A 196 -17.97 1.84 6.00
N GLN A 197 -17.70 1.43 7.23
CA GLN A 197 -18.50 0.44 7.98
C GLN A 197 -18.60 -0.91 7.25
N LEU A 198 -17.53 -1.28 6.53
CA LEU A 198 -17.45 -2.53 5.79
C LEU A 198 -16.46 -3.48 6.46
N GLU A 199 -16.95 -4.68 6.73
CA GLU A 199 -16.16 -5.85 7.17
C GLU A 199 -16.18 -6.93 6.08
N ARG A 200 -15.46 -8.03 6.27
CA ARG A 200 -15.27 -9.10 5.28
C ARG A 200 -16.59 -9.58 4.66
N GLU A 201 -17.60 -9.83 5.47
CA GLU A 201 -18.93 -10.29 5.06
C GLU A 201 -19.64 -9.26 4.18
N HIS A 202 -19.48 -7.97 4.48
CA HIS A 202 -20.00 -6.89 3.65
C HIS A 202 -19.27 -6.79 2.31
N LEU A 203 -17.96 -7.05 2.28
CA LEU A 203 -17.18 -7.06 1.04
C LEU A 203 -17.56 -8.25 0.15
N ILE A 204 -17.78 -9.43 0.74
CA ILE A 204 -18.31 -10.61 0.04
C ILE A 204 -19.71 -10.31 -0.51
N ALA A 205 -20.61 -9.75 0.31
CA ALA A 205 -21.93 -9.32 -0.14
C ALA A 205 -21.85 -8.32 -1.30
N LEU A 206 -20.95 -7.34 -1.21
CA LEU A 206 -20.72 -6.37 -2.27
C LEU A 206 -20.30 -7.06 -3.57
N ALA A 207 -19.34 -7.99 -3.51
CA ALA A 207 -18.87 -8.78 -4.65
C ALA A 207 -19.97 -9.65 -5.29
N LEU A 208 -20.86 -10.24 -4.50
CA LEU A 208 -22.02 -10.98 -5.02
C LEU A 208 -23.01 -10.05 -5.74
N LEU A 209 -23.17 -8.81 -5.27
CA LEU A 209 -24.11 -7.84 -5.83
C LEU A 209 -23.58 -7.15 -7.09
N VAL A 210 -22.32 -6.70 -7.09
CA VAL A 210 -21.73 -5.90 -8.19
C VAL A 210 -20.89 -6.71 -9.15
N GLY A 211 -20.51 -7.92 -8.76
CA GLY A 211 -19.64 -8.82 -9.50
C GLY A 211 -18.20 -8.85 -8.95
N CYS A 212 -17.52 -9.95 -9.22
CA CYS A 212 -16.13 -10.24 -8.86
C CYS A 212 -15.50 -11.20 -9.88
N ASP A 213 -14.34 -11.74 -9.57
CA ASP A 213 -13.60 -12.69 -10.40
C ASP A 213 -14.33 -14.01 -10.67
N TYR A 214 -15.26 -14.42 -9.80
CA TYR A 214 -16.07 -15.62 -9.94
C TYR A 214 -17.37 -15.40 -10.72
N ASN A 215 -17.97 -14.21 -10.57
CA ASN A 215 -19.16 -13.81 -11.29
C ASN A 215 -19.02 -12.35 -11.73
N LEU A 216 -18.69 -12.13 -13.01
CA LEU A 216 -18.41 -10.79 -13.53
C LEU A 216 -19.61 -9.84 -13.52
N ARG A 217 -20.83 -10.37 -13.49
CA ARG A 217 -22.05 -9.58 -13.69
C ARG A 217 -22.76 -9.24 -12.38
N GLY A 218 -22.45 -9.97 -11.30
CA GLY A 218 -23.20 -9.85 -10.05
C GLY A 218 -24.70 -9.95 -10.32
N ILE A 219 -25.47 -8.99 -9.80
CA ILE A 219 -26.87 -8.80 -10.15
C ILE A 219 -27.01 -7.79 -11.30
N PRO A 220 -27.55 -8.19 -12.47
CA PRO A 220 -27.74 -7.28 -13.59
C PRO A 220 -28.53 -6.01 -13.22
N GLY A 221 -27.93 -4.86 -13.53
CA GLY A 221 -28.53 -3.55 -13.25
C GLY A 221 -28.44 -3.10 -11.78
N VAL A 222 -27.75 -3.83 -10.91
CA VAL A 222 -27.37 -3.35 -9.57
C VAL A 222 -25.98 -2.75 -9.65
N GLY A 223 -25.92 -1.42 -9.70
CA GLY A 223 -24.66 -0.69 -9.66
C GLY A 223 -24.11 -0.56 -8.24
N TYR A 224 -22.85 -0.16 -8.16
CA TYR A 224 -22.08 -0.02 -6.92
C TYR A 224 -22.79 0.81 -5.84
N SER A 225 -23.36 1.97 -6.18
CA SER A 225 -24.05 2.83 -5.22
C SER A 225 -25.26 2.16 -4.57
N ASN A 226 -26.00 1.32 -5.31
CA ASN A 226 -27.13 0.59 -4.77
C ASN A 226 -26.67 -0.57 -3.88
N ALA A 227 -25.61 -1.27 -4.29
CA ALA A 227 -25.04 -2.35 -3.50
C ALA A 227 -24.43 -1.84 -2.19
N MET A 228 -23.64 -0.76 -2.25
CA MET A 228 -23.09 -0.07 -1.08
C MET A 228 -24.19 0.37 -0.12
N ARG A 229 -25.22 1.03 -0.68
CA ARG A 229 -26.39 1.42 0.09
C ARG A 229 -26.96 0.20 0.79
N LEU A 230 -27.16 -0.92 0.10
CA LEU A 230 -27.74 -2.12 0.71
C LEU A 230 -26.88 -2.69 1.85
N VAL A 231 -25.59 -2.93 1.60
CA VAL A 231 -24.72 -3.62 2.56
C VAL A 231 -24.54 -2.83 3.85
N GLN A 232 -24.50 -1.50 3.80
CA GLN A 232 -24.34 -0.64 4.98
C GLN A 232 -25.56 -0.62 5.93
N HIS A 233 -26.70 -1.18 5.54
CA HIS A 233 -27.89 -1.23 6.41
C HIS A 233 -27.87 -2.41 7.39
N PHE A 234 -27.00 -3.39 7.18
CA PHE A 234 -26.97 -4.62 7.95
C PHE A 234 -25.63 -4.76 8.65
N SER A 235 -25.62 -5.44 9.78
CA SER A 235 -24.36 -5.84 10.39
C SER A 235 -23.71 -6.99 9.61
N LYS A 236 -22.43 -7.25 9.90
CA LYS A 236 -21.67 -8.33 9.25
C LYS A 236 -22.31 -9.71 9.47
N ASP A 237 -22.90 -9.91 10.65
CA ASP A 237 -23.47 -11.19 11.07
C ASP A 237 -24.84 -11.42 10.40
N GLU A 238 -25.47 -10.37 9.87
CA GLU A 238 -26.79 -10.42 9.27
C GLU A 238 -26.77 -10.41 7.74
N ILE A 239 -25.78 -9.74 7.13
CA ILE A 239 -25.85 -9.40 5.70
C ILE A 239 -25.95 -10.64 4.81
N LEU A 240 -25.10 -11.66 5.01
CA LEU A 240 -25.11 -12.87 4.18
C LEU A 240 -26.38 -13.70 4.39
N ASP A 241 -26.85 -13.82 5.63
CA ASP A 241 -28.10 -14.51 5.95
C ASP A 241 -29.32 -13.80 5.36
N ASN A 242 -29.28 -12.48 5.30
CA ASN A 242 -30.30 -11.70 4.62
C ASN A 242 -30.26 -11.90 3.10
N LEU A 243 -29.08 -11.94 2.47
CA LEU A 243 -28.97 -12.32 1.05
C LEU A 243 -29.59 -13.69 0.78
N ARG A 244 -29.31 -14.69 1.65
CA ARG A 244 -29.90 -16.04 1.58
C ARG A 244 -31.42 -16.03 1.66
N LYS A 245 -31.98 -15.29 2.62
CA LYS A 245 -33.44 -15.09 2.76
C LYS A 245 -34.04 -14.47 1.50
N TRP A 246 -33.39 -13.44 0.95
CA TRP A 246 -33.86 -12.77 -0.26
C TRP A 246 -33.77 -13.67 -1.51
N GLY A 247 -32.80 -14.57 -1.56
CA GLY A 247 -32.73 -15.65 -2.54
C GLY A 247 -33.96 -16.57 -2.49
N ARG A 248 -34.35 -16.99 -1.28
CA ARG A 248 -35.56 -17.80 -1.02
C ARG A 248 -36.88 -17.01 -1.10
N ARG A 249 -36.83 -15.77 -1.57
CA ARG A 249 -37.98 -14.87 -1.70
C ARG A 249 -38.61 -14.45 -0.35
N GLU A 250 -37.86 -14.56 0.73
CA GLU A 250 -38.22 -14.08 2.08
C GLU A 250 -37.72 -12.65 2.26
N TYR A 251 -38.56 -11.65 1.94
CA TYR A 251 -38.17 -10.24 2.00
C TYR A 251 -38.70 -9.52 3.25
N PRO A 252 -37.99 -8.51 3.78
CA PRO A 252 -38.50 -7.71 4.90
C PRO A 252 -39.80 -6.99 4.51
N SER A 253 -40.70 -6.82 5.49
CA SER A 253 -41.97 -6.12 5.26
C SER A 253 -41.74 -4.64 4.94
N PRO A 254 -42.65 -3.98 4.19
CA PRO A 254 -42.55 -2.54 3.87
C PRO A 254 -42.31 -1.64 5.09
N GLU A 255 -42.81 -2.03 6.25
CA GLU A 255 -42.64 -1.30 7.51
C GLU A 255 -41.21 -1.39 8.06
N VAL A 256 -40.54 -2.54 7.91
CA VAL A 256 -39.14 -2.74 8.31
C VAL A 256 -38.21 -1.96 7.37
N ILE A 257 -38.57 -1.87 6.09
CA ILE A 257 -37.83 -1.15 5.05
C ILE A 257 -37.79 0.35 5.35
N GLY A 258 -38.89 0.92 5.83
CA GLY A 258 -38.97 2.31 6.26
C GLY A 258 -38.08 2.63 7.45
N LYS A 259 -37.95 1.71 8.41
CA LYS A 259 -37.07 1.88 9.58
C LYS A 259 -35.60 1.77 9.23
N LEU A 260 -35.23 0.88 8.30
CA LEU A 260 -33.86 0.74 7.80
C LEU A 260 -33.35 2.05 7.20
N SER A 261 -34.18 2.80 6.46
CA SER A 261 -33.75 4.05 5.82
C SER A 261 -33.64 5.27 6.74
N ASP A 262 -34.16 5.17 7.98
CA ASP A 262 -34.08 6.21 9.00
C ASP A 262 -32.83 6.05 9.90
N SER A 263 -32.38 4.82 10.18
CA SER A 263 -31.16 4.55 10.99
C SER A 263 -29.84 4.90 10.30
N ALA A 264 -29.80 5.00 8.96
CA ALA A 264 -28.58 5.33 8.22
C ALA A 264 -28.16 6.82 8.31
N ASN A 265 -28.96 7.68 8.94
CA ASN A 265 -28.63 9.07 9.20
C ASN A 265 -28.43 9.29 10.70
N GLY A 266 -27.19 9.13 11.18
CA GLY A 266 -26.83 9.48 12.54
C GLY A 266 -27.16 10.94 12.89
N PHE A 267 -27.85 11.10 14.02
CA PHE A 267 -27.98 12.30 14.84
C PHE A 267 -28.76 13.49 14.23
N ASP A 268 -30.09 13.53 14.43
CA ASP A 268 -30.73 14.68 15.09
C ASP A 268 -32.19 14.39 15.53
N SER A 269 -32.49 14.79 16.77
CA SER A 269 -33.81 15.13 17.34
C SER A 269 -34.79 14.01 17.75
N LYS A 270 -34.78 13.77 19.06
CA LYS A 270 -35.84 13.33 19.99
C LYS A 270 -37.21 12.96 19.39
N GLU A 271 -37.60 11.73 19.68
CA GLU A 271 -38.98 11.24 19.65
C GLU A 271 -39.87 12.12 20.54
N GLY A 272 -40.90 12.70 19.93
CA GLY A 272 -42.11 13.13 20.61
C GLY A 272 -43.24 12.32 20.01
N ASP A 273 -43.78 11.39 20.79
CA ASP A 273 -45.02 10.68 20.50
C ASP A 273 -46.14 11.71 20.32
N ASP A 274 -46.77 11.71 19.15
CA ASP A 274 -48.11 12.27 19.01
C ASP A 274 -48.89 11.45 17.97
N ALA A 275 -49.61 10.46 18.50
CA ALA A 275 -50.71 9.80 17.83
C ALA A 275 -51.83 10.82 17.59
N ALA A 276 -51.83 11.47 16.42
CA ALA A 276 -52.90 12.38 16.02
C ALA A 276 -53.49 12.01 14.64
N LEU A 277 -54.56 11.22 14.73
CA LEU A 277 -55.75 11.11 13.87
C LEU A 277 -55.71 11.72 12.46
N HIS A 278 -56.08 10.88 11.50
CA HIS A 278 -56.39 11.21 10.10
C HIS A 278 -57.51 12.27 9.97
N LEU A 279 -57.13 13.53 9.78
CA LEU A 279 -57.94 14.53 9.09
C LEU A 279 -57.03 15.28 8.10
N GLY A 280 -57.48 15.40 6.85
CA GLY A 280 -56.68 15.87 5.71
C GLY A 280 -55.90 17.16 5.98
N ARG A 281 -54.58 17.04 6.21
CA ARG A 281 -53.70 18.17 6.46
C ARG A 281 -53.48 18.96 5.18
N ARG A 282 -53.95 20.22 5.16
CA ARG A 282 -53.66 21.17 4.10
C ARG A 282 -52.17 21.53 4.14
N LYS A 283 -51.53 21.50 2.99
CA LYS A 283 -50.13 21.88 2.81
C LYS A 283 -49.96 23.36 3.19
N ASP A 284 -49.03 23.66 4.10
CA ASP A 284 -48.76 25.05 4.47
C ASP A 284 -48.33 25.85 3.23
N SER A 285 -48.89 27.03 3.05
CA SER A 285 -48.46 27.94 1.98
C SER A 285 -47.07 28.47 2.29
N HIS A 286 -46.20 28.57 1.29
CA HIS A 286 -44.85 29.11 1.43
C HIS A 286 -44.65 30.31 0.51
N CYS A 287 -43.84 31.28 0.96
CA CYS A 287 -43.57 32.47 0.19
C CYS A 287 -42.71 32.11 -1.02
N SER A 288 -43.12 32.56 -2.20
CA SER A 288 -42.41 32.24 -3.44
C SER A 288 -41.02 32.87 -3.55
N MET A 289 -40.74 33.92 -2.77
CA MET A 289 -39.44 34.62 -2.73
C MET A 289 -38.46 33.94 -1.78
N CYS A 290 -38.75 33.88 -0.47
CA CYS A 290 -37.84 33.30 0.53
C CYS A 290 -38.03 31.80 0.79
N GLY A 291 -39.18 31.23 0.44
CA GLY A 291 -39.49 29.84 0.72
C GLY A 291 -39.94 29.53 2.16
N HIS A 292 -40.03 30.52 3.04
CA HIS A 292 -40.52 30.37 4.42
C HIS A 292 -42.06 30.25 4.49
N PRO A 293 -42.61 29.64 5.56
CA PRO A 293 -44.06 29.52 5.75
C PRO A 293 -44.77 30.88 5.71
N GLY A 294 -45.91 30.93 5.04
CA GLY A 294 -46.71 32.14 4.80
C GLY A 294 -46.82 32.50 3.32
N ASN A 295 -47.69 33.47 3.01
CA ASN A 295 -47.88 33.95 1.63
C ASN A 295 -46.94 35.14 1.35
N LYS A 296 -46.39 35.24 0.13
CA LYS A 296 -45.61 36.39 -0.34
C LYS A 296 -46.30 37.73 -0.02
N LYS A 297 -47.62 37.84 -0.26
CA LYS A 297 -48.38 39.07 0.03
C LYS A 297 -48.37 39.43 1.53
N LEU A 298 -48.43 38.42 2.40
CA LEU A 298 -48.40 38.60 3.85
C LEU A 298 -47.02 39.03 4.31
N HIS A 299 -45.97 38.37 3.81
CA HIS A 299 -44.59 38.74 4.12
C HIS A 299 -44.21 40.13 3.60
N THR A 300 -44.76 40.58 2.47
CA THR A 300 -44.59 41.96 2.00
C THR A 300 -45.21 42.97 2.97
N LYS A 301 -46.34 42.63 3.61
CA LYS A 301 -47.07 43.56 4.49
C LYS A 301 -46.55 43.56 5.94
N LEU A 302 -46.26 42.39 6.50
CA LEU A 302 -45.93 42.20 7.91
C LEU A 302 -44.46 41.87 8.16
N GLY A 303 -43.68 41.61 7.11
CA GLY A 303 -42.34 41.08 7.24
C GLY A 303 -42.31 39.55 7.33
N CYS A 304 -41.11 38.98 7.37
CA CYS A 304 -40.85 37.55 7.50
C CYS A 304 -39.84 37.34 8.61
N GLU A 305 -40.27 36.67 9.68
CA GLU A 305 -39.45 36.41 10.88
C GLU A 305 -38.17 35.64 10.53
N ASP A 306 -38.29 34.57 9.76
CA ASP A 306 -37.18 33.73 9.32
C ASP A 306 -36.17 34.47 8.40
N CYS A 307 -36.59 35.54 7.73
CA CYS A 307 -35.70 36.39 6.93
C CYS A 307 -35.15 37.59 7.73
N GLY A 308 -35.64 37.84 8.95
CA GLY A 308 -35.40 39.08 9.68
C GLY A 308 -35.96 40.32 8.99
N SER A 309 -36.86 40.16 8.01
CA SER A 309 -37.41 41.27 7.23
C SER A 309 -38.50 41.97 8.04
N LEU A 310 -38.28 43.21 8.45
CA LEU A 310 -39.28 44.05 9.12
C LEU A 310 -40.11 44.82 8.07
N ASN A 311 -41.41 44.96 8.31
CA ASN A 311 -42.39 45.81 7.62
C ASN A 311 -41.96 46.43 6.28
N THR A 312 -42.57 45.98 5.18
CA THR A 312 -42.44 46.51 3.80
C THR A 312 -41.08 46.34 3.10
N ALA A 313 -40.03 45.86 3.78
CA ALA A 313 -38.70 45.65 3.18
C ALA A 313 -38.60 44.49 2.18
N GLY A 314 -39.64 43.63 2.08
CA GLY A 314 -39.66 42.47 1.18
C GLY A 314 -38.79 41.29 1.66
N CYS A 315 -39.04 40.10 1.11
CA CYS A 315 -38.31 38.88 1.45
C CYS A 315 -36.99 38.76 0.66
N SER A 316 -35.98 38.15 1.27
CA SER A 316 -34.78 37.71 0.57
C SER A 316 -35.08 36.58 -0.41
N GLN A 317 -34.30 36.50 -1.49
CA GLN A 317 -34.41 35.41 -2.47
C GLN A 317 -33.87 34.12 -1.86
N LYS A 318 -34.66 33.05 -1.94
CA LYS A 318 -34.25 31.71 -1.48
C LYS A 318 -32.98 31.24 -2.21
N ALA A 319 -32.07 30.62 -1.46
CA ALA A 319 -30.89 29.99 -2.03
C ALA A 319 -31.26 28.84 -2.99
N LYS A 320 -30.36 28.49 -3.92
CA LYS A 320 -30.58 27.48 -4.98
C LYS A 320 -30.99 26.10 -4.44
N ASN A 321 -30.59 25.75 -3.20
CA ASN A 321 -30.91 24.48 -2.52
C ASN A 321 -31.69 24.66 -1.21
N PHE A 322 -32.47 25.73 -1.10
CA PHE A 322 -33.24 26.02 0.12
C PHE A 322 -34.19 24.87 0.50
N LYS A 323 -34.14 24.44 1.77
CA LYS A 323 -35.04 23.44 2.35
C LYS A 323 -35.80 24.09 3.52
N CYS A 324 -37.12 24.24 3.38
CA CYS A 324 -37.95 24.81 4.45
C CYS A 324 -37.94 23.94 5.71
N GLY A 325 -37.68 24.51 6.89
CA GLY A 325 -37.62 23.80 8.18
C GLY A 325 -38.98 23.47 8.82
N CYS A 326 -40.10 23.92 8.25
CA CYS A 326 -41.41 23.72 8.89
C CYS A 326 -41.83 22.25 9.00
N GLY A 327 -42.65 21.93 10.02
CA GLY A 327 -43.08 20.56 10.32
C GLY A 327 -43.76 19.85 9.14
N SER A 328 -44.63 20.54 8.40
CA SER A 328 -45.33 19.95 7.24
C SER A 328 -44.37 19.65 6.08
N CYS A 329 -43.45 20.55 5.74
CA CYS A 329 -42.43 20.29 4.71
C CYS A 329 -41.42 19.23 5.13
N ALA A 330 -41.08 19.16 6.42
CA ALA A 330 -40.22 18.12 6.95
C ALA A 330 -40.88 16.74 6.84
N GLN A 331 -42.17 16.63 7.24
CA GLN A 331 -42.97 15.41 7.10
C GLN A 331 -43.14 15.00 5.62
N ASP A 332 -43.47 15.94 4.73
CA ASP A 332 -43.57 15.67 3.29
C ASP A 332 -42.24 15.18 2.69
N ARG A 333 -41.11 15.72 3.14
CA ARG A 333 -39.77 15.24 2.71
C ARG A 333 -39.47 13.84 3.24
N ARG A 334 -39.79 13.54 4.50
CA ARG A 334 -39.65 12.19 5.08
C ARG A 334 -40.53 11.19 4.31
N ARG A 335 -41.80 11.53 4.05
CA ARG A 335 -42.72 10.69 3.26
C ARG A 335 -42.18 10.44 1.85
N LYS A 336 -41.76 11.48 1.12
CA LYS A 336 -41.18 11.33 -0.23
C LYS A 336 -39.88 10.53 -0.23
N LYS A 337 -39.06 10.64 0.82
CA LYS A 337 -37.86 9.82 0.99
C LYS A 337 -38.26 8.35 1.19
N HIS A 338 -39.18 8.09 2.12
CA HIS A 338 -39.73 6.75 2.37
C HIS A 338 -40.34 6.12 1.11
N GLU A 339 -41.17 6.84 0.35
CA GLU A 339 -41.73 6.37 -0.93
C GLU A 339 -40.63 5.99 -1.94
N LYS A 340 -39.55 6.79 -2.03
CA LYS A 340 -38.40 6.48 -2.88
C LYS A 340 -37.66 5.24 -2.41
N ASP A 341 -37.53 5.05 -1.10
CA ASP A 341 -36.81 3.93 -0.50
C ASP A 341 -37.56 2.61 -0.70
N VAL A 342 -38.88 2.63 -0.50
CA VAL A 342 -39.77 1.51 -0.82
C VAL A 342 -39.69 1.16 -2.31
N THR A 343 -39.74 2.17 -3.19
CA THR A 343 -39.64 1.95 -4.65
C THR A 343 -38.28 1.38 -5.04
N TRP A 344 -37.20 1.94 -4.51
CA TRP A 344 -35.83 1.47 -4.72
C TRP A 344 -35.69 0.01 -4.32
N TRP A 345 -36.22 -0.35 -3.15
CA TRP A 345 -36.10 -1.70 -2.63
C TRP A 345 -36.98 -2.71 -3.37
N SER A 346 -38.18 -2.31 -3.79
CA SER A 346 -39.02 -3.12 -4.69
C SER A 346 -38.31 -3.44 -6.01
N ASN A 347 -37.59 -2.47 -6.58
CA ASN A 347 -36.81 -2.69 -7.80
C ASN A 347 -35.63 -3.63 -7.58
N LEU A 348 -34.96 -3.53 -6.43
CA LEU A 348 -33.84 -4.40 -6.08
C LEU A 348 -34.31 -5.84 -5.83
N ARG A 349 -35.43 -6.01 -5.11
CA ARG A 349 -36.13 -7.30 -4.95
C ARG A 349 -36.40 -7.95 -6.29
N ALA A 350 -37.02 -7.22 -7.23
CA ALA A 350 -37.35 -7.76 -8.55
C ALA A 350 -36.11 -8.27 -9.31
N LYS A 351 -34.96 -7.59 -9.16
CA LYS A 351 -33.69 -8.01 -9.77
C LYS A 351 -33.10 -9.24 -9.09
N ILE A 352 -33.14 -9.31 -7.76
CA ILE A 352 -32.70 -10.49 -7.00
C ILE A 352 -33.54 -11.71 -7.37
N SER A 353 -34.88 -11.57 -7.39
CA SER A 353 -35.79 -12.67 -7.72
C SER A 353 -35.64 -13.20 -9.16
N ALA A 354 -35.01 -12.43 -10.05
CA ALA A 354 -34.75 -12.85 -11.43
C ALA A 354 -33.51 -13.74 -11.59
N ILE A 355 -32.75 -13.96 -10.50
CA ILE A 355 -31.59 -14.84 -10.48
C ILE A 355 -31.99 -16.10 -9.71
N GLU A 356 -31.87 -17.27 -10.36
CA GLU A 356 -32.30 -18.54 -9.76
C GLU A 356 -31.38 -18.98 -8.61
N ASP A 357 -30.07 -18.86 -8.77
CA ASP A 357 -29.06 -19.33 -7.79
C ASP A 357 -28.44 -18.21 -6.97
N PHE A 358 -29.27 -17.30 -6.43
CA PHE A 358 -28.79 -16.21 -5.58
C PHE A 358 -29.05 -16.45 -4.08
N PRO A 359 -28.08 -16.15 -3.19
CA PRO A 359 -26.67 -15.89 -3.49
C PRO A 359 -25.95 -17.20 -3.87
N ASN A 360 -24.85 -17.08 -4.60
CA ASN A 360 -24.03 -18.25 -4.93
C ASN A 360 -23.25 -18.69 -3.68
N GLU A 361 -23.66 -19.80 -3.05
CA GLU A 361 -23.03 -20.30 -1.82
C GLU A 361 -21.60 -20.78 -2.05
N GLU A 362 -21.26 -21.34 -3.23
CA GLU A 362 -19.87 -21.75 -3.52
C GLU A 362 -18.91 -20.56 -3.45
N ILE A 363 -19.31 -19.38 -3.97
CA ILE A 363 -18.51 -18.15 -3.85
C ILE A 363 -18.36 -17.74 -2.38
N ILE A 364 -19.44 -17.82 -1.59
CA ILE A 364 -19.41 -17.48 -0.17
C ILE A 364 -18.45 -18.40 0.58
N GLU A 365 -18.55 -19.72 0.35
CA GLU A 365 -17.70 -20.73 0.97
C GLU A 365 -16.22 -20.54 0.61
N ILE A 366 -15.92 -20.28 -0.67
CA ILE A 366 -14.57 -19.98 -1.14
C ILE A 366 -13.98 -18.80 -0.39
N PHE A 367 -14.74 -17.71 -0.22
CA PHE A 367 -14.21 -16.52 0.45
C PHE A 367 -14.24 -16.62 1.97
N LEU A 368 -15.12 -17.39 2.59
CA LEU A 368 -15.21 -17.53 4.05
C LEU A 368 -14.33 -18.66 4.62
N ASN A 369 -13.79 -19.57 3.80
CA ASN A 369 -12.98 -20.67 4.31
C ASN A 369 -11.78 -20.16 5.15
N THR A 370 -11.66 -20.68 6.37
CA THR A 370 -10.63 -20.29 7.36
C THR A 370 -9.86 -21.48 7.93
N GLY A 371 -9.82 -22.63 7.25
CA GLY A 371 -9.00 -23.76 7.72
C GLY A 371 -7.53 -23.34 7.84
N ALA A 372 -6.86 -23.73 8.94
CA ALA A 372 -5.52 -23.24 9.31
C ALA A 372 -4.39 -23.57 8.30
N THR A 373 -4.66 -24.48 7.35
CA THR A 373 -3.82 -24.83 6.20
C THR A 373 -4.68 -25.17 4.99
N SER A 374 -5.84 -24.51 4.83
CA SER A 374 -6.82 -24.89 3.79
C SER A 374 -6.35 -24.59 2.38
N TYR A 375 -5.56 -23.52 2.23
CA TYR A 375 -5.02 -23.12 0.94
C TYR A 375 -3.58 -23.54 0.70
N LEU A 376 -2.89 -24.13 1.69
CA LEU A 376 -1.54 -24.64 1.49
C LEU A 376 -1.61 -26.03 0.85
N ARG A 377 -0.83 -26.24 -0.22
CA ARG A 377 -0.77 -27.55 -0.88
C ARG A 377 -0.27 -28.65 0.06
N GLU A 378 -0.92 -29.81 0.01
CA GLU A 378 -0.60 -30.96 0.86
C GLU A 378 0.88 -31.37 0.76
N GLY A 379 1.48 -31.70 1.90
CA GLY A 379 2.89 -32.10 2.00
C GLY A 379 3.91 -30.95 2.07
N GLN A 380 3.48 -29.68 2.01
CA GLN A 380 4.38 -28.54 2.21
C GLN A 380 4.54 -28.18 3.70
N SER A 381 5.77 -27.82 4.09
CA SER A 381 6.08 -27.30 5.42
C SER A 381 5.94 -25.77 5.47
N LEU A 382 5.44 -25.25 6.60
CA LEU A 382 5.40 -23.81 6.91
C LEU A 382 6.66 -23.30 7.63
N ASP A 383 7.74 -24.09 7.67
CA ASP A 383 9.03 -23.65 8.20
C ASP A 383 9.72 -22.68 7.21
N LEU A 384 9.40 -21.40 7.34
CA LEU A 384 9.92 -20.34 6.49
C LEU A 384 11.37 -20.01 6.87
N ARG A 385 12.32 -20.39 6.01
CA ARG A 385 13.75 -20.13 6.19
C ARG A 385 14.32 -19.29 5.06
N TRP A 386 15.17 -18.34 5.44
CA TRP A 386 15.90 -17.50 4.51
C TRP A 386 17.40 -17.73 4.70
N GLU A 387 18.04 -18.33 3.71
CA GLU A 387 19.44 -18.73 3.78
C GLU A 387 20.29 -18.08 2.67
N ALA A 388 21.60 -18.24 2.76
CA ALA A 388 22.55 -17.75 1.77
C ALA A 388 22.29 -18.40 0.40
N PRO A 389 22.52 -17.70 -0.71
CA PRO A 389 22.18 -18.21 -2.04
C PRO A 389 23.15 -19.31 -2.44
N GLN A 390 22.70 -20.22 -3.29
CA GLN A 390 23.50 -21.29 -3.86
C GLN A 390 24.25 -20.75 -5.08
N MET A 391 25.44 -20.17 -4.86
CA MET A 391 26.12 -19.38 -5.89
C MET A 391 26.52 -20.17 -7.15
N GLU A 392 27.10 -21.37 -7.02
CA GLU A 392 27.52 -22.14 -8.20
C GLU A 392 26.32 -22.53 -9.09
N PRO A 393 25.22 -23.12 -8.55
CA PRO A 393 24.03 -23.37 -9.37
C PRO A 393 23.38 -22.09 -9.89
N LEU A 394 23.35 -21.01 -9.10
CA LEU A 394 22.80 -19.71 -9.52
C LEU A 394 23.55 -19.12 -10.71
N GLU A 395 24.88 -19.24 -10.71
CA GLU A 395 25.76 -18.80 -11.80
C GLU A 395 25.45 -19.54 -13.11
N LEU A 396 25.31 -20.87 -13.04
CA LEU A 396 24.93 -21.71 -14.18
C LEU A 396 23.52 -21.41 -14.69
N PHE A 397 22.56 -21.24 -13.78
CA PHE A 397 21.17 -20.95 -14.11
C PHE A 397 21.03 -19.59 -14.81
N LEU A 398 21.56 -18.53 -14.23
CA LEU A 398 21.49 -17.18 -14.83
C LEU A 398 22.36 -17.06 -16.08
N GLY A 399 23.49 -17.75 -16.14
CA GLY A 399 24.32 -17.83 -17.34
C GLY A 399 23.58 -18.46 -18.51
N SER A 400 22.88 -19.58 -18.30
CA SER A 400 22.13 -20.27 -19.36
C SER A 400 20.84 -19.55 -19.77
N HIS A 401 20.11 -18.98 -18.80
CA HIS A 401 18.81 -18.35 -19.05
C HIS A 401 18.92 -16.90 -19.54
N LEU A 402 19.83 -16.12 -18.95
CA LEU A 402 19.97 -14.68 -19.20
C LEU A 402 21.26 -14.28 -19.92
N HIS A 403 22.20 -15.21 -20.14
CA HIS A 403 23.52 -14.94 -20.70
C HIS A 403 24.32 -13.90 -19.91
N TRP A 404 24.21 -13.97 -18.59
CA TRP A 404 25.02 -13.11 -17.72
C TRP A 404 26.37 -13.75 -17.42
N ASP A 405 27.43 -12.97 -17.49
CA ASP A 405 28.75 -13.39 -17.04
C ASP A 405 28.76 -13.68 -15.53
N VAL A 406 29.54 -14.68 -15.12
CA VAL A 406 29.72 -15.04 -13.70
C VAL A 406 30.15 -13.84 -12.85
N SER A 407 31.06 -13.00 -13.36
CA SER A 407 31.51 -11.80 -12.68
C SER A 407 30.38 -10.78 -12.47
N TYR A 408 29.48 -10.66 -13.44
CA TYR A 408 28.29 -9.80 -13.33
C TYR A 408 27.32 -10.33 -12.28
N ILE A 409 27.04 -11.64 -12.30
CA ILE A 409 26.15 -12.30 -11.33
C ILE A 409 26.65 -12.08 -9.90
N ARG A 410 27.93 -12.40 -9.63
CA ARG A 410 28.56 -12.19 -8.32
C ARG A 410 28.52 -10.73 -7.89
N LYS A 411 28.79 -9.80 -8.80
CA LYS A 411 28.73 -8.36 -8.52
C LYS A 411 27.31 -7.92 -8.13
N LYS A 412 26.28 -8.48 -8.75
CA LYS A 412 24.88 -8.14 -8.43
C LYS A 412 24.34 -8.85 -7.20
N ALA A 413 24.83 -10.05 -6.90
CA ALA A 413 24.54 -10.78 -5.66
C ALA A 413 25.35 -10.26 -4.46
N LEU A 414 26.31 -9.36 -4.68
CA LEU A 414 27.24 -8.92 -3.63
C LEU A 414 26.57 -8.35 -2.36
N PRO A 415 25.52 -7.50 -2.44
CA PRO A 415 24.82 -7.01 -1.24
C PRO A 415 24.22 -8.13 -0.39
N LEU A 416 23.78 -9.21 -1.06
CA LEU A 416 23.19 -10.37 -0.44
C LEU A 416 24.26 -11.25 0.22
N LEU A 417 25.37 -11.48 -0.46
CA LEU A 417 26.47 -12.32 0.03
C LEU A 417 27.19 -11.68 1.23
N SER A 418 27.41 -10.38 1.19
CA SER A 418 28.04 -9.63 2.28
C SER A 418 27.19 -9.64 3.55
N HIS A 419 25.87 -9.48 3.43
CA HIS A 419 24.94 -9.63 4.55
C HIS A 419 25.08 -10.98 5.26
N TYR A 420 25.03 -12.10 4.53
CA TYR A 420 25.17 -13.43 5.15
C TYR A 420 26.56 -13.71 5.70
N CYS A 421 27.59 -13.21 5.04
CA CYS A 421 28.95 -13.29 5.56
C CYS A 421 29.06 -12.61 6.93
N LEU A 422 28.61 -11.35 7.04
CA LEU A 422 28.59 -10.62 8.30
C LEU A 422 27.69 -11.27 9.36
N LYS A 423 26.53 -11.82 8.95
CA LYS A 423 25.65 -12.56 9.85
C LYS A 423 26.35 -13.79 10.43
N SER A 424 27.05 -14.56 9.59
CA SER A 424 27.83 -15.72 10.02
C SER A 424 28.97 -15.34 10.97
N ILE A 425 29.70 -14.24 10.69
CA ILE A 425 30.74 -13.70 11.58
C ILE A 425 30.13 -13.24 12.91
N ALA A 426 28.93 -12.66 12.90
CA ALA A 426 28.24 -12.21 14.11
C ALA A 426 27.72 -13.35 14.99
N GLU A 427 27.39 -14.50 14.40
CA GLU A 427 26.81 -15.66 15.10
C GLU A 427 27.87 -16.65 15.62
N GLY A 428 29.14 -16.50 15.23
CA GLY A 428 30.27 -17.28 15.79
C GLY A 428 31.63 -16.87 15.22
N PRO A 429 32.76 -17.37 15.77
CA PRO A 429 34.13 -17.02 15.36
C PRO A 429 34.56 -17.66 14.01
N SER A 430 33.65 -17.69 13.04
CA SER A 430 33.87 -18.28 11.72
C SER A 430 34.84 -17.44 10.89
N MET A 431 35.80 -18.11 10.24
CA MET A 431 36.61 -17.56 9.13
C MET A 431 35.75 -17.40 7.86
N ALA A 432 34.55 -16.83 7.98
CA ALA A 432 33.66 -16.65 6.86
C ALA A 432 34.27 -15.64 5.88
N LEU A 433 34.52 -16.10 4.66
CA LEU A 433 35.06 -15.29 3.58
C LEU A 433 33.94 -14.94 2.62
N LEU A 434 33.77 -13.65 2.33
CA LEU A 434 32.87 -13.19 1.28
C LEU A 434 33.39 -13.71 -0.07
N ASN A 435 32.54 -14.42 -0.83
CA ASN A 435 32.94 -15.14 -2.05
C ASN A 435 34.13 -16.09 -1.87
N GLY A 436 34.33 -16.63 -0.66
CA GLY A 436 35.46 -17.53 -0.36
C GLY A 436 36.83 -16.85 -0.41
N ARG A 437 36.89 -15.52 -0.58
CA ARG A 437 38.15 -14.80 -0.86
C ARG A 437 38.31 -13.46 -0.16
N TYR A 438 37.25 -12.84 0.35
CA TYR A 438 37.31 -11.48 0.86
C TYR A 438 37.02 -11.41 2.35
N THR A 439 37.82 -10.62 3.07
CA THR A 439 37.59 -10.27 4.49
C THR A 439 37.28 -8.79 4.63
N PRO A 440 36.45 -8.38 5.61
CA PRO A 440 36.22 -6.97 5.87
C PRO A 440 37.47 -6.37 6.54
N THR A 441 38.00 -5.28 5.99
CA THR A 441 39.28 -4.69 6.46
C THR A 441 39.16 -3.28 7.02
N SER A 442 38.22 -2.47 6.52
CA SER A 442 37.99 -1.13 7.06
C SER A 442 36.60 -0.60 6.72
N ILE A 443 36.15 0.38 7.51
CA ILE A 443 34.98 1.20 7.18
C ILE A 443 35.51 2.48 6.55
N LEU A 444 35.02 2.80 5.36
CA LEU A 444 35.49 3.95 4.58
C LEU A 444 34.74 5.23 4.96
N LYS A 445 33.42 5.14 5.13
CA LYS A 445 32.57 6.29 5.44
C LYS A 445 31.20 5.86 5.97
N LEU A 446 30.53 6.82 6.61
CA LEU A 446 29.10 6.78 6.85
C LEU A 446 28.37 7.28 5.59
N LYS A 447 27.35 6.55 5.14
CA LYS A 447 26.49 6.91 4.02
C LYS A 447 25.07 7.11 4.53
N THR A 448 24.56 8.32 4.35
CA THR A 448 23.19 8.69 4.70
C THR A 448 22.41 8.90 3.40
N ASN A 449 21.65 7.88 2.99
CA ASN A 449 20.64 8.01 1.93
C ASN A 449 19.26 8.12 2.59
N VAL A 450 18.24 8.58 1.85
CA VAL A 450 16.82 8.60 2.27
C VAL A 450 16.48 7.22 2.88
N GLY A 451 16.46 7.14 4.22
CA GLY A 451 16.51 5.90 4.98
C GLY A 451 17.53 5.93 6.13
N LYS A 452 17.93 4.75 6.62
CA LYS A 452 18.85 4.59 7.76
C LYS A 452 20.33 4.79 7.35
N PRO A 453 21.18 5.29 8.26
CA PRO A 453 22.61 5.42 7.99
C PRO A 453 23.26 4.03 7.83
N LEU A 454 24.14 3.90 6.85
CA LEU A 454 24.89 2.68 6.51
C LEU A 454 26.39 2.96 6.58
N TYR A 455 27.19 1.93 6.84
CA TYR A 455 28.64 2.00 6.68
C TYR A 455 29.06 1.49 5.32
N VAL A 456 29.95 2.20 4.64
CA VAL A 456 30.61 1.68 3.43
C VAL A 456 31.81 0.86 3.87
N VAL A 457 31.74 -0.46 3.72
CA VAL A 457 32.78 -1.40 4.16
C VAL A 457 33.68 -1.74 2.97
N LYS A 458 34.99 -1.67 3.19
CA LYS A 458 36.01 -2.17 2.27
C LYS A 458 36.36 -3.61 2.63
N TRP A 459 36.42 -4.44 1.61
CA TRP A 459 36.86 -5.83 1.71
C TRP A 459 38.06 -6.05 0.82
N ASN A 460 39.07 -6.77 1.32
CA ASN A 460 40.27 -7.11 0.57
C ASN A 460 40.36 -8.62 0.37
N ALA A 461 40.94 -9.02 -0.76
CA ALA A 461 41.26 -10.42 -1.00
C ALA A 461 42.25 -10.97 0.05
N VAL A 462 42.04 -12.21 0.47
CA VAL A 462 43.02 -13.00 1.22
C VAL A 462 43.85 -13.84 0.26
N ASP A 463 45.14 -13.94 0.55
CA ASP A 463 46.09 -14.77 -0.19
C ASP A 463 45.82 -16.26 0.02
N SER A 464 46.37 -17.11 -0.85
CA SER A 464 46.28 -18.58 -0.77
C SER A 464 46.75 -19.18 0.57
N PHE A 465 47.43 -18.40 1.43
CA PHE A 465 47.90 -18.79 2.76
C PHE A 465 47.08 -18.16 3.91
N GLY A 466 45.96 -17.49 3.62
CA GLY A 466 45.09 -16.85 4.63
C GLY A 466 45.61 -15.51 5.17
N GLY A 467 46.67 -14.95 4.57
CA GLY A 467 47.18 -13.61 4.90
C GLY A 467 46.48 -12.50 4.09
N PRO A 468 46.50 -11.24 4.57
CA PRO A 468 45.98 -10.11 3.81
C PRO A 468 46.79 -9.92 2.52
N GLY A 469 46.11 -10.05 1.37
CA GLY A 469 46.77 -9.89 0.07
C GLY A 469 47.22 -8.47 -0.19
N GLY A 470 48.31 -8.34 -0.94
CA GLY A 470 49.02 -7.09 -1.19
C GLY A 470 48.08 -5.92 -1.52
N GLU A 471 48.40 -4.72 -1.01
CA GLU A 471 47.60 -3.50 -1.08
C GLU A 471 47.51 -2.88 -2.50
N THR A 472 47.11 -3.62 -3.52
CA THR A 472 46.71 -3.04 -4.81
C THR A 472 45.22 -2.70 -4.77
N ASN A 473 44.84 -1.51 -5.26
CA ASN A 473 43.43 -1.07 -5.26
C ASN A 473 42.52 -1.97 -6.13
N GLU A 474 43.09 -2.78 -7.03
CA GLU A 474 42.36 -3.67 -7.94
C GLU A 474 41.76 -4.92 -7.26
N ASP A 475 42.28 -5.33 -6.09
CA ASP A 475 41.82 -6.52 -5.35
C ASP A 475 40.88 -6.20 -4.18
N SER A 476 40.21 -5.05 -4.22
CA SER A 476 39.29 -4.61 -3.18
C SER A 476 37.88 -4.33 -3.69
N ILE A 477 36.88 -4.65 -2.86
CA ILE A 477 35.47 -4.42 -3.15
C ILE A 477 34.82 -3.62 -2.02
N THR A 478 33.68 -3.00 -2.31
CA THR A 478 32.92 -2.23 -1.32
C THR A 478 31.46 -2.62 -1.29
N THR A 479 30.88 -2.60 -0.09
CA THR A 479 29.46 -2.85 0.16
C THR A 479 28.90 -1.83 1.15
N ASP A 480 27.59 -1.59 1.08
CA ASP A 480 26.88 -0.70 2.00
C ASP A 480 26.22 -1.55 3.10
N GLU A 481 26.67 -1.44 4.36
CA GLU A 481 26.32 -2.33 5.46
C GLU A 481 25.49 -1.67 6.57
N GLN A 482 24.56 -2.44 7.16
CA GLN A 482 23.82 -1.98 8.35
C GLN A 482 24.75 -1.80 9.53
N ILE A 483 24.62 -0.64 10.20
CA ILE A 483 25.40 -0.30 11.39
C ILE A 483 25.25 -1.34 12.49
N SER A 484 24.01 -1.81 12.75
CA SER A 484 23.73 -2.83 13.77
C SER A 484 24.43 -4.15 13.47
N LEU A 485 24.39 -4.60 12.21
CA LEU A 485 24.99 -5.86 11.78
C LEU A 485 26.51 -5.83 11.91
N ILE A 486 27.16 -4.76 11.42
CA ILE A 486 28.62 -4.67 11.49
C ILE A 486 29.13 -4.43 12.92
N LYS A 487 28.38 -3.72 13.76
CA LYS A 487 28.72 -3.57 15.19
C LYS A 487 28.78 -4.92 15.89
N ARG A 488 27.90 -5.85 15.50
CA ARG A 488 27.88 -7.21 16.03
C ARG A 488 28.96 -8.10 15.39
N ALA A 489 29.15 -8.01 14.08
CA ALA A 489 30.10 -8.85 13.35
C ALA A 489 31.57 -8.45 13.56
N CYS A 490 31.87 -7.15 13.50
CA CYS A 490 33.24 -6.63 13.49
C CYS A 490 33.38 -5.38 14.39
N PRO A 491 33.17 -5.49 15.71
CA PRO A 491 33.18 -4.35 16.62
C PRO A 491 34.51 -3.57 16.57
N ALA A 492 35.64 -4.27 16.42
CA ALA A 492 36.95 -3.63 16.34
C ALA A 492 37.11 -2.68 15.13
N LEU A 493 36.52 -3.02 13.97
CA LEU A 493 36.53 -2.14 12.80
C LEU A 493 35.72 -0.88 13.04
N VAL A 494 34.61 -1.01 13.76
CA VAL A 494 33.74 0.12 14.11
C VAL A 494 34.45 1.06 15.08
N SER A 495 35.05 0.53 16.16
CA SER A 495 35.82 1.34 17.10
C SER A 495 36.95 2.09 16.40
N LYS A 496 37.72 1.40 15.55
CA LYS A 496 38.80 2.04 14.78
C LYS A 496 38.29 3.19 13.89
N PHE A 497 37.14 3.03 13.26
CA PHE A 497 36.54 4.07 12.42
C PHE A 497 35.99 5.25 13.25
N GLU A 498 35.27 4.96 14.33
CA GLU A 498 34.70 5.99 15.22
C GLU A 498 35.82 6.80 15.91
N ASP A 499 36.91 6.15 16.36
CA ASP A 499 38.09 6.82 16.94
C ASP A 499 38.79 7.73 15.93
N GLN A 500 38.92 7.29 14.67
CA GLN A 500 39.49 8.12 13.59
C GLN A 500 38.63 9.35 13.31
N GLN A 501 37.30 9.22 13.35
CA GLN A 501 36.38 10.36 13.21
C GLN A 501 36.56 11.35 14.36
N VAL A 502 36.57 10.88 15.61
CA VAL A 502 36.76 11.75 16.80
C VAL A 502 38.11 12.47 16.75
N ASN A 503 39.19 11.77 16.39
CA ASN A 503 40.51 12.38 16.25
C ASN A 503 40.54 13.45 15.16
N CYS A 504 39.89 13.25 14.01
CA CYS A 504 39.73 14.27 12.98
C CYS A 504 38.92 15.48 13.47
N PHE A 505 37.87 15.27 14.27
CA PHE A 505 37.12 16.35 14.92
C PHE A 505 37.98 17.13 15.92
N LEU A 506 38.77 16.46 16.76
CA LEU A 506 39.67 17.11 17.70
C LEU A 506 40.82 17.85 16.98
N LEU A 507 41.37 17.30 15.90
CA LEU A 507 42.37 17.96 15.04
C LEU A 507 41.78 19.19 14.35
N SER A 508 40.57 19.12 13.79
CA SER A 508 39.92 20.30 13.21
C SER A 508 39.61 21.37 14.26
N TYR A 509 39.16 20.97 15.46
CA TYR A 509 38.88 21.90 16.55
C TYR A 509 40.16 22.54 17.11
N THR A 510 41.24 21.77 17.27
CA THR A 510 42.55 22.29 17.69
C THR A 510 43.17 23.19 16.64
N ILE A 511 43.11 22.85 15.35
CA ILE A 511 43.54 23.72 14.26
C ILE A 511 42.71 25.01 14.26
N PHE A 512 41.39 24.92 14.38
CA PHE A 512 40.51 26.09 14.45
C PHE A 512 40.80 26.96 15.68
N SER A 513 41.03 26.34 16.85
CA SER A 513 41.45 27.00 18.08
C SER A 513 42.85 27.63 17.96
N PHE A 514 43.77 27.00 17.23
CA PHE A 514 45.10 27.54 16.94
C PHE A 514 45.00 28.75 16.03
N PHE A 515 44.15 28.70 14.99
CA PHE A 515 43.86 29.85 14.14
C PHE A 515 43.17 30.98 14.91
N LEU A 516 42.23 30.68 15.81
CA LEU A 516 41.59 31.69 16.66
C LEU A 516 42.61 32.32 17.63
N SER A 517 43.50 31.51 18.21
CA SER A 517 44.55 31.97 19.12
C SER A 517 45.60 32.80 18.38
N PHE A 518 46.00 32.41 17.18
CA PHE A 518 46.86 33.22 16.31
C PHE A 518 46.18 34.53 15.92
N PHE A 519 44.88 34.51 15.63
CA PHE A 519 44.11 35.71 15.32
C PHE A 519 44.05 36.67 16.52
N PHE A 520 43.87 36.15 17.74
CA PHE A 520 43.92 36.92 18.98
C PHE A 520 45.32 37.47 19.31
N VAL A 521 46.38 36.70 19.08
CA VAL A 521 47.78 37.14 19.21
C VAL A 521 48.09 38.22 18.17
N PHE A 522 47.60 38.07 16.93
CA PHE A 522 47.75 39.07 15.88
C PHE A 522 47.01 40.36 16.24
N LEU A 523 45.80 40.28 16.78
CA LEU A 523 45.03 41.42 17.29
C LEU A 523 45.72 42.09 18.49
N CYS A 524 46.33 41.33 19.41
CA CYS A 524 47.09 41.89 20.54
C CYS A 524 48.39 42.57 20.08
N CYS A 525 49.12 41.99 19.13
CA CYS A 525 50.29 42.62 18.51
C CYS A 525 49.90 43.88 17.72
N PHE A 526 48.75 43.88 17.04
CA PHE A 526 48.26 45.06 16.32
C PHE A 526 47.85 46.18 17.28
N ARG A 527 47.24 45.84 18.43
CA ARG A 527 46.86 46.81 19.48
C ARG A 527 48.08 47.40 20.18
N SER A 528 49.09 46.57 20.48
CA SER A 528 50.36 47.03 21.06
C SER A 528 51.21 47.89 20.11
N SER A 529 51.09 47.72 18.79
CA SER A 529 51.71 48.61 17.79
C SER A 529 50.92 49.91 17.59
N ARG A 530 49.59 49.87 17.74
CA ARG A 530 48.73 51.05 17.59
C ARG A 530 48.86 52.04 18.76
N ASP A 531 49.03 51.54 19.99
CA ASP A 531 49.26 52.39 21.17
C ASP A 531 50.63 53.12 21.15
N ARG A 532 51.58 52.70 20.30
CA ARG A 532 52.83 53.46 20.04
C ARG A 532 52.69 54.53 18.94
N LEU A 533 51.66 54.45 18.10
CA LEU A 533 51.48 55.33 16.93
C LEU A 533 50.42 56.42 17.15
N ASP A 534 49.45 56.24 18.06
CA ASP A 534 48.37 57.21 18.32
C ASP A 534 48.74 58.36 19.30
N GLY A 535 50.01 58.46 19.74
CA GLY A 535 50.52 59.60 20.54
C GLY A 535 50.77 60.89 19.75
N LYS A 536 50.60 60.90 18.43
CA LYS A 536 50.85 62.08 17.58
C LYS A 536 49.86 62.17 16.41
N ARG A 537 48.72 62.82 16.62
CA ARG A 537 48.30 64.05 15.91
C ARG A 537 46.82 64.36 16.14
N LYS A 538 46.60 65.61 16.53
CA LYS A 538 45.31 66.26 16.72
C LYS A 538 44.74 66.78 15.39
N ASN A 539 43.42 66.80 15.35
CA ASN A 539 42.49 67.76 14.75
C ASN A 539 41.85 67.52 13.37
N PRO A 540 40.57 67.98 13.21
CA PRO A 540 39.53 67.28 12.45
C PRO A 540 38.97 68.10 11.28
N ILE A 541 38.43 67.46 10.24
CA ILE A 541 37.60 68.14 9.22
C ILE A 541 36.41 67.26 8.79
N GLN A 542 35.28 67.95 8.62
CA GLN A 542 33.87 67.54 8.49
C GLN A 542 33.50 66.71 7.24
N ILE A 543 32.45 65.90 7.41
CA ILE A 543 31.76 65.13 6.37
C ILE A 543 30.40 65.79 6.06
N LYS A 544 30.19 66.19 4.80
CA LYS A 544 28.88 66.22 4.09
C LYS A 544 28.89 64.94 3.23
N GLY A 545 27.89 64.08 3.10
CA GLY A 545 26.44 64.17 3.17
C GLY A 545 25.90 63.49 1.90
N VAL A 546 24.87 62.64 2.04
CA VAL A 546 23.85 62.25 1.03
C VAL A 546 23.97 60.86 0.33
N SER A 547 23.11 59.96 0.85
CA SER A 547 22.12 59.02 0.25
C SER A 547 22.47 57.83 -0.69
N CYS A 548 21.95 56.67 -0.28
CA CYS A 548 21.59 55.48 -1.09
C CYS A 548 20.36 55.71 -2.00
N PRO A 549 20.22 54.91 -3.07
CA PRO A 549 18.92 54.55 -3.65
C PRO A 549 18.62 53.04 -3.57
N SER A 550 17.35 52.74 -3.34
CA SER A 550 16.69 51.43 -3.37
C SER A 550 16.01 51.17 -4.71
N SER A 551 16.03 49.91 -5.19
CA SER A 551 14.98 49.25 -6.00
C SER A 551 15.54 47.92 -6.50
N LYS A 552 14.82 46.80 -6.59
CA LYS A 552 13.38 46.53 -6.52
C LYS A 552 13.21 45.04 -6.22
#